data_AF-A0A7J8MEI4-F1
#
_entry.id   AF-A0A7J8MEI4-F1
#
_cell.length_a   1.000
_cell.length_b   1.000
_cell.length_c   1.000
_cell.angle_alpha   90.00
_cell.angle_beta   90.00
_cell.angle_gamma   90.00
#
_symmetry.space_group_name_H-M   'P 1'
#
loop_
_entity.id
_entity.type
_entity.pdbx_description
1 polymer ?
#
loop_
_entity_poly.entity_id
_entity_poly.type
_entity_poly.pdbx_seq_one_letter_code
_entity_poly.pdbx_strand_id
1 'polypeptide(L)'
;MNPSVLPPPPLPSLPIQPTFPAAAHRRIAIAIDLSDESAYAIRWAVQNYLRAGDTVVLLHVRPTSVLYGADWGSITPNSKNKCENDSNNESQQEIDKELNILTTRKANTLAQPLVDAKIPFKIHVVKDRDMKERLCLEVERLGLSAVIMGSRGFGGTRGRLGLGLGSVSYYCVNHCICPVVVVRYPDEDESGIGRAERVTKKKIVDEDIQLLFPVPEEEVEHQDAEEEEHNG
;
A
#
# COMPACT_ATOMS: atom_id res chain seq x y z
N MET A 1 41.20 40.56 54.24
CA MET A 1 41.21 40.10 52.83
C MET A 1 40.29 38.89 52.78
N ASN A 2 39.11 39.03 52.17
CA ASN A 2 38.09 37.98 52.12
C ASN A 2 38.20 37.32 50.73
N PRO A 3 38.42 36.00 50.59
CA PRO A 3 38.54 35.37 49.29
C PRO A 3 37.15 35.27 48.65
N SER A 4 36.94 35.99 47.55
CA SER A 4 35.73 35.92 46.74
C SER A 4 35.58 34.52 46.12
N VAL A 5 34.61 33.75 46.61
CA VAL A 5 34.20 32.48 46.01
C VAL A 5 33.35 32.80 44.79
N LEU A 6 33.82 32.43 43.60
CA LEU A 6 33.03 32.56 42.37
C LEU A 6 31.88 31.55 42.36
N PRO A 7 30.69 31.92 41.87
CA PRO A 7 29.58 30.98 41.77
C PRO A 7 29.86 29.90 40.72
N PRO A 8 29.34 28.66 40.91
CA PRO A 8 29.53 27.57 39.97
C PRO A 8 28.85 27.88 38.62
N PRO A 9 29.38 27.35 37.50
CA PRO A 9 28.76 27.52 36.20
C PRO A 9 27.36 26.88 36.16
N PRO A 10 26.42 27.45 35.39
CA PRO A 10 25.10 26.87 35.23
C PRO A 10 25.21 25.49 34.60
N LEU A 11 24.55 24.51 35.20
CA LEU A 11 24.43 23.15 34.66
C LEU A 11 23.83 23.20 33.25
N PRO A 12 24.25 22.30 32.33
CA PRO A 12 23.61 22.17 31.03
C PRO A 12 22.14 21.83 31.23
N SER A 13 21.26 22.70 30.71
CA SER A 13 19.83 22.44 30.65
C SER A 13 19.59 21.14 29.90
N LEU A 14 19.00 20.16 30.58
CA LEU A 14 18.56 18.91 29.96
C LEU A 14 17.70 19.24 28.74
N PRO A 15 17.81 18.49 27.62
CA PRO A 15 16.93 18.67 26.49
C PRO A 15 15.48 18.54 26.96
N ILE A 16 14.63 19.47 26.53
CA ILE A 16 13.19 19.46 26.79
C ILE A 16 12.69 18.08 26.36
N GLN A 17 12.36 17.24 27.34
CA GLN A 17 11.67 15.99 27.04
C GLN A 17 10.32 16.39 26.44
N PRO A 18 9.90 15.82 25.30
CA PRO A 18 8.55 16.05 24.80
C PRO A 18 7.58 15.59 25.89
N THR A 19 6.97 16.55 26.57
CA THR A 19 5.92 16.29 27.54
C THR A 19 4.71 15.85 26.75
N PHE A 20 4.50 14.54 26.62
CA PHE A 20 3.25 14.01 26.09
C PHE A 20 2.16 14.26 27.15
N PRO A 21 1.16 15.11 26.90
CA PRO A 21 0.08 15.30 27.86
C PRO A 21 -0.64 13.96 28.02
N ALA A 22 -0.51 13.35 29.20
CA ALA A 22 -1.09 12.06 29.56
C ALA A 22 -2.64 12.04 29.53
N ALA A 23 -3.28 13.17 29.23
CA ALA A 23 -4.73 13.38 29.22
C ALA A 23 -5.29 13.95 27.89
N ALA A 24 -4.47 14.10 26.84
CA ALA A 24 -4.97 14.52 25.53
C ALA A 24 -5.24 13.29 24.65
N HIS A 25 -6.43 13.21 24.05
CA HIS A 25 -6.77 12.17 23.06
C HIS A 25 -5.70 12.13 21.96
N ARG A 26 -4.93 11.04 21.90
CA ARG A 26 -3.85 10.90 20.92
C ARG A 26 -4.47 10.61 19.56
N ARG A 27 -3.98 11.30 18.54
CA ARG A 27 -4.39 11.04 17.15
C ARG A 27 -3.28 10.30 16.43
N ILE A 28 -3.51 9.04 16.10
CA ILE A 28 -2.50 8.14 15.55
C ILE A 28 -2.73 8.01 14.05
N ALA A 29 -1.70 8.28 13.25
CA ALA A 29 -1.75 8.01 11.81
C ALA A 29 -1.41 6.55 11.55
N ILE A 30 -2.13 5.90 10.62
CA ILE A 30 -1.67 4.66 9.99
C ILE A 30 -1.60 4.94 8.49
N ALA A 31 -0.38 4.92 7.94
CA ALA A 31 -0.17 5.09 6.51
C ALA A 31 -0.55 3.79 5.78
N ILE A 32 -1.44 3.89 4.80
CA ILE A 32 -1.94 2.76 4.04
C ILE A 32 -1.69 2.95 2.55
N ASP A 33 -1.37 1.87 1.87
CA ASP A 33 -1.13 1.81 0.42
C ASP A 33 -1.99 0.74 -0.27
N LEU A 34 -3.00 0.24 0.45
CA LEU A 34 -3.94 -0.79 0.01
C LEU A 34 -3.29 -2.17 -0.25
N SER A 35 -2.09 -2.42 0.29
CA SER A 35 -1.40 -3.71 0.26
C SER A 35 -1.68 -4.56 1.50
N ASP A 36 -1.34 -5.86 1.43
CA ASP A 36 -1.39 -6.77 2.59
C ASP A 36 -0.46 -6.33 3.72
N GLU A 37 0.65 -5.66 3.39
CA GLU A 37 1.59 -5.13 4.38
C GLU A 37 0.95 -4.00 5.21
N SER A 38 0.21 -3.10 4.55
CA SER A 38 -0.57 -2.08 5.27
C SER A 38 -1.73 -2.69 6.07
N ALA A 39 -2.38 -3.73 5.55
CA ALA A 39 -3.43 -4.46 6.25
C ALA A 39 -2.90 -5.10 7.55
N TYR A 40 -1.71 -5.70 7.47
CA TYR A 40 -1.03 -6.26 8.64
C TYR A 40 -0.61 -5.17 9.63
N ALA A 41 -0.10 -4.03 9.17
CA ALA A 41 0.25 -2.91 10.04
C ALA A 41 -0.95 -2.42 10.87
N ILE A 42 -2.15 -2.37 10.29
CA ILE A 42 -3.39 -2.03 11.01
C ILE A 42 -3.67 -3.07 12.10
N ARG A 43 -3.66 -4.37 11.76
CA ARG A 43 -3.90 -5.45 12.75
C ARG A 43 -2.89 -5.42 13.88
N TRP A 44 -1.61 -5.24 13.54
CA TRP A 44 -0.53 -5.13 14.50
C TRP A 44 -0.72 -3.91 15.41
N ALA A 45 -1.12 -2.76 14.86
CA ALA A 45 -1.37 -1.54 15.63
C ALA A 45 -2.48 -1.73 16.66
N VAL A 46 -3.58 -2.35 16.26
CA VAL A 46 -4.71 -2.69 17.15
C VAL A 46 -4.26 -3.57 18.32
N GLN A 47 -3.40 -4.55 18.05
CA GLN A 47 -2.97 -5.51 19.06
C GLN A 47 -1.87 -4.99 19.99
N ASN A 48 -0.99 -4.10 19.51
CA ASN A 48 0.28 -3.80 20.19
C ASN A 48 0.48 -2.33 20.54
N TYR A 49 -0.18 -1.40 19.86
CA TYR A 49 0.14 0.03 19.97
C TYR A 49 -1.03 0.89 20.45
N LEU A 50 -2.21 0.66 19.85
CA LEU A 50 -3.40 1.46 20.11
C LEU A 50 -3.96 1.19 21.51
N ARG A 51 -4.48 2.24 22.13
CA ARG A 51 -5.05 2.23 23.48
C ARG A 51 -6.45 2.83 23.49
N ALA A 52 -7.20 2.57 24.55
CA ALA A 52 -8.46 3.26 24.80
C ALA A 52 -8.23 4.79 24.84
N GLY A 53 -9.04 5.54 24.11
CA GLY A 53 -8.92 6.99 23.96
C GLY A 53 -8.08 7.46 22.77
N ASP A 54 -7.43 6.55 22.03
CA ASP A 54 -6.80 6.89 20.77
C ASP A 54 -7.85 7.08 19.66
N THR A 55 -7.60 8.04 18.77
CA THR A 55 -8.34 8.18 17.51
C THR A 55 -7.40 7.93 16.34
N VAL A 56 -7.81 7.10 15.39
CA VAL A 56 -6.97 6.69 14.26
C VAL A 56 -7.29 7.49 13.00
N VAL A 57 -6.25 7.83 12.25
CA VAL A 57 -6.34 8.40 10.90
C VAL A 57 -5.71 7.44 9.92
N LEU A 58 -6.52 6.75 9.13
CA LEU A 58 -6.04 5.95 8.01
C LEU A 58 -5.66 6.90 6.87
N LEU A 59 -4.35 7.13 6.70
CA LEU A 59 -3.79 8.10 5.78
C LEU A 59 -3.36 7.41 4.49
N HIS A 60 -4.01 7.73 3.38
CA HIS A 60 -3.64 7.23 2.05
C HIS A 60 -3.25 8.40 1.16
N VAL A 61 -2.06 8.32 0.55
CA VAL A 61 -1.66 9.26 -0.50
C VAL A 61 -1.82 8.57 -1.84
N ARG A 62 -2.70 9.11 -2.68
CA ARG A 62 -2.90 8.67 -4.04
C ARG A 62 -1.99 9.47 -4.99
N PRO A 63 -1.12 8.81 -5.76
CA PRO A 63 -0.37 9.48 -6.81
C PRO A 63 -1.31 10.23 -7.76
N THR A 64 -0.96 11.46 -8.14
CA THR A 64 -1.64 12.17 -9.22
C THR A 64 -0.63 12.75 -10.21
N SER A 65 -0.96 12.65 -11.49
CA SER A 65 -0.25 13.31 -12.59
C SER A 65 -0.83 14.68 -12.93
N VAL A 66 -1.95 15.06 -12.31
CA VAL A 66 -2.64 16.31 -12.61
C VAL A 66 -1.93 17.45 -11.89
N LEU A 67 -1.22 18.28 -12.65
CA LEU A 67 -0.74 19.58 -12.18
C LEU A 67 -1.92 20.54 -12.15
N TYR A 68 -2.33 20.98 -10.96
CA TYR A 68 -3.34 22.03 -10.85
C TYR A 68 -2.73 23.34 -11.40
N GLY A 69 -3.11 23.74 -12.61
CA GLY A 69 -2.66 24.98 -13.26
C GLY A 69 -1.51 24.86 -14.26
N ALA A 70 -1.17 23.66 -14.76
CA ALA A 70 -0.17 23.49 -15.83
C ALA A 70 -0.73 22.72 -17.05
N ASP A 71 -1.82 23.23 -17.60
CA ASP A 71 -2.38 22.84 -18.90
C ASP A 71 -1.67 23.52 -20.10
N TRP A 72 -0.56 24.23 -19.88
CA TRP A 72 0.28 24.82 -20.94
C TRP A 72 1.13 23.80 -21.75
N GLY A 73 0.62 22.58 -21.98
CA GLY A 73 1.19 21.67 -22.98
C GLY A 73 2.11 20.57 -22.44
N SER A 74 1.62 19.72 -21.53
CA SER A 74 2.30 18.47 -21.19
C SER A 74 2.11 17.43 -22.31
N ILE A 75 3.04 17.41 -23.26
CA ILE A 75 3.21 16.33 -24.23
C ILE A 75 3.67 15.09 -23.46
N THR A 76 2.84 14.05 -23.38
CA THR A 76 3.32 12.73 -22.95
C THR A 76 4.16 12.12 -24.08
N PRO A 77 5.38 11.60 -23.82
CA PRO A 77 6.19 10.99 -24.87
C PRO A 77 5.79 9.52 -25.02
N ASN A 78 4.53 9.23 -25.34
CA ASN A 78 4.17 7.97 -26.01
C ASN A 78 2.70 7.96 -26.49
N SER A 79 2.35 8.76 -27.49
CA SER A 79 1.33 8.33 -28.45
C SER A 79 1.46 9.14 -29.73
N LYS A 80 1.66 8.44 -30.84
CA LYS A 80 1.61 9.04 -32.17
C LYS A 80 0.19 9.58 -32.39
N ASN A 81 0.11 10.89 -32.65
CA ASN A 81 -0.98 11.60 -33.31
C ASN A 81 -2.34 11.62 -32.58
N LYS A 82 -2.78 12.79 -32.10
CA LYS A 82 -3.67 13.73 -32.81
C LYS A 82 -4.20 14.76 -31.80
N CYS A 83 -4.14 16.03 -32.15
CA CYS A 83 -4.70 17.12 -31.35
C CYS A 83 -6.23 17.03 -31.35
N GLU A 84 -6.85 16.83 -30.18
CA GLU A 84 -8.27 17.13 -29.92
C GLU A 84 -8.39 17.65 -28.48
N ASN A 85 -8.88 18.89 -28.36
CA ASN A 85 -9.15 19.62 -27.13
C ASN A 85 -10.51 19.18 -26.51
N ASP A 86 -10.65 19.43 -25.21
CA ASP A 86 -11.86 19.41 -24.35
C ASP A 86 -12.52 18.07 -23.94
N SER A 87 -12.34 16.96 -24.66
CA SER A 87 -12.93 15.65 -24.30
C SER A 87 -12.11 14.81 -23.30
N ASN A 88 -10.85 15.18 -23.06
CA ASN A 88 -9.95 14.46 -22.14
C ASN A 88 -10.25 14.73 -20.66
N ASN A 89 -10.86 15.87 -20.34
CA ASN A 89 -11.14 16.24 -18.94
C ASN A 89 -12.29 15.41 -18.35
N GLU A 90 -13.35 15.13 -19.12
CA GLU A 90 -14.50 14.35 -18.64
C GLU A 90 -14.16 12.87 -18.48
N SER A 91 -13.43 12.29 -19.45
CA SER A 91 -12.96 10.90 -19.40
C SER A 91 -11.96 10.67 -18.27
N GLN A 92 -11.01 11.59 -18.08
CA GLN A 92 -10.07 11.52 -16.98
C GLN A 92 -10.75 11.72 -15.62
N GLN A 93 -11.77 12.60 -15.53
CA GLN A 93 -12.57 12.77 -14.32
C GLN A 93 -13.33 11.49 -13.95
N GLU A 94 -13.90 10.78 -14.92
CA GLU A 94 -14.65 9.55 -14.65
C GLU A 94 -13.73 8.42 -14.15
N ILE A 95 -12.57 8.24 -14.77
CA ILE A 95 -11.53 7.31 -14.29
C ILE A 95 -11.10 7.69 -12.86
N ASP A 96 -10.90 8.98 -12.60
CA ASP A 96 -10.50 9.48 -11.29
C ASP A 96 -11.55 9.21 -10.21
N LYS A 97 -12.84 9.33 -10.56
CA LYS A 97 -13.99 9.01 -9.69
C LYS A 97 -14.05 7.51 -9.42
N GLU A 98 -13.92 6.66 -10.43
CA GLU A 98 -13.91 5.21 -10.25
C GLU A 98 -12.77 4.77 -9.32
N LEU A 99 -11.56 5.30 -9.55
CA LEU A 99 -10.42 5.06 -8.67
C LEU A 99 -10.68 5.56 -7.23
N ASN A 100 -11.38 6.68 -7.05
CA ASN A 100 -11.76 7.16 -5.72
C ASN A 100 -12.73 6.18 -5.03
N ILE A 101 -13.72 5.67 -5.77
CA ILE A 101 -14.69 4.69 -5.26
C ILE A 101 -13.98 3.40 -4.84
N LEU A 102 -13.09 2.88 -5.70
CA LEU A 102 -12.31 1.68 -5.40
C LEU A 102 -11.39 1.86 -4.20
N THR A 103 -10.69 3.00 -4.13
CA THR A 103 -9.83 3.36 -3.01
C THR A 103 -10.62 3.39 -1.70
N THR A 104 -11.76 4.08 -1.71
CA THR A 104 -12.64 4.20 -0.54
C THR A 104 -13.16 2.83 -0.10
N ARG A 105 -13.60 1.99 -1.04
CA ARG A 105 -14.07 0.63 -0.74
C ARG A 105 -12.97 -0.22 -0.08
N LYS A 106 -11.77 -0.24 -0.66
CA LYS A 106 -10.62 -0.98 -0.11
C LYS A 106 -10.21 -0.45 1.26
N ALA A 107 -10.15 0.87 1.45
CA ALA A 107 -9.82 1.47 2.72
C ALA A 107 -10.84 1.10 3.83
N ASN A 108 -12.14 1.04 3.50
CA ASN A 108 -13.17 0.56 4.42
C ASN A 108 -13.00 -0.92 4.78
N THR A 109 -12.59 -1.76 3.83
CA THR A 109 -12.26 -3.17 4.11
C THR A 109 -11.03 -3.29 5.02
N LEU A 110 -10.00 -2.47 4.81
CA LEU A 110 -8.82 -2.45 5.68
C LEU A 110 -9.12 -1.95 7.10
N ALA A 111 -10.17 -1.16 7.27
CA ALA A 111 -10.57 -0.63 8.57
C ALA A 111 -11.33 -1.63 9.46
N GLN A 112 -11.71 -2.81 8.96
CA GLN A 112 -12.47 -3.80 9.76
C GLN A 112 -11.84 -4.12 11.12
N PRO A 113 -10.50 -4.33 11.26
CA PRO A 113 -9.89 -4.57 12.57
C PRO A 113 -10.08 -3.42 13.57
N LEU A 114 -10.22 -2.18 13.09
CA LEU A 114 -10.50 -1.01 13.95
C LEU A 114 -11.97 -0.98 14.37
N VAL A 115 -12.89 -1.36 13.47
CA VAL A 115 -14.32 -1.50 13.76
C VAL A 115 -14.54 -2.57 14.84
N ASP A 116 -13.92 -3.74 14.66
CA ASP A 116 -14.02 -4.86 15.60
C ASP A 116 -13.48 -4.50 16.99
N ALA A 117 -12.38 -3.74 17.04
CA ALA A 117 -11.78 -3.24 18.27
C ALA A 117 -12.50 -2.01 18.86
N LYS A 118 -13.54 -1.48 18.19
CA LYS A 118 -14.29 -0.28 18.58
C LYS A 118 -13.41 0.96 18.76
N ILE A 119 -12.37 1.09 17.92
CA ILE A 119 -11.47 2.25 17.93
C ILE A 119 -12.00 3.28 16.92
N PRO A 120 -12.24 4.53 17.33
CA PRO A 120 -12.72 5.57 16.42
C PRO A 120 -11.65 5.87 15.36
N PHE A 121 -12.04 5.90 14.09
CA PHE A 121 -11.13 6.19 13.00
C PHE A 121 -11.77 7.08 11.93
N LYS A 122 -10.91 7.77 11.17
CA LYS A 122 -11.28 8.48 9.93
C LYS A 122 -10.36 8.04 8.79
N ILE A 123 -10.90 7.96 7.58
CA ILE A 123 -10.11 7.72 6.36
C ILE A 123 -9.79 9.08 5.75
N HIS A 124 -8.50 9.37 5.56
CA HIS A 124 -8.00 10.61 4.97
C HIS A 124 -7.21 10.29 3.71
N VAL A 125 -7.84 10.51 2.56
CA VAL A 125 -7.22 10.32 1.24
C VAL A 125 -6.78 11.66 0.69
N VAL A 126 -5.51 11.78 0.33
CA VAL A 126 -4.94 12.97 -0.31
C VAL A 126 -4.33 12.60 -1.65
N LYS A 127 -4.41 13.51 -2.62
CA LYS A 127 -3.75 13.34 -3.92
C LYS A 127 -2.48 14.16 -3.95
N ASP A 128 -1.38 13.57 -4.36
CA ASP A 128 -0.10 14.28 -4.51
C ASP A 128 0.83 13.57 -5.48
N ARG A 129 1.82 14.28 -6.03
CA ARG A 129 2.86 13.70 -6.88
C ARG A 129 3.97 13.08 -6.03
N ASP A 130 4.32 13.71 -4.91
CA ASP A 130 5.32 13.18 -3.97
C ASP A 130 4.62 12.59 -2.74
N MET A 131 4.47 11.26 -2.73
CA MET A 131 3.78 10.57 -1.65
C MET A 131 4.47 10.70 -0.29
N LYS A 132 5.80 10.65 -0.27
CA LYS A 132 6.59 10.59 0.98
C LYS A 132 6.62 11.97 1.64
N GLU A 133 6.77 13.03 0.85
CA GLU A 133 6.67 14.41 1.31
C GLU A 133 5.26 14.72 1.77
N ARG A 134 4.25 14.36 0.96
CA ARG A 134 2.85 14.60 1.31
C ARG A 134 2.45 13.91 2.61
N LEU A 135 2.90 12.68 2.83
CA LEU A 135 2.59 11.96 4.07
C LEU A 135 3.10 12.75 5.29
N CYS A 136 4.35 13.22 5.26
CA CYS A 136 4.94 13.99 6.35
C CYS A 136 4.19 15.32 6.58
N LEU A 137 3.84 16.02 5.49
CA LEU A 137 3.08 17.27 5.57
C LEU A 137 1.67 17.06 6.16
N GLU A 138 0.98 15.99 5.78
CA GLU A 138 -0.35 15.69 6.35
C GLU A 138 -0.27 15.31 7.83
N VAL A 139 0.78 14.62 8.24
CA VAL A 139 1.02 14.25 9.64
C VAL A 139 1.19 15.49 10.51
N GLU A 140 1.95 16.48 10.03
CA GLU A 140 2.12 17.78 10.69
C GLU A 140 0.80 18.58 10.67
N ARG A 141 0.19 18.74 9.49
CA ARG A 141 -1.05 19.52 9.29
C ARG A 141 -2.20 19.03 10.16
N LEU A 142 -2.31 17.71 10.33
CA LEU A 142 -3.34 17.09 11.14
C LEU A 142 -2.96 16.97 12.62
N GLY A 143 -1.76 17.39 13.03
CA GLY A 143 -1.26 17.32 14.40
C GLY A 143 -1.36 15.90 14.96
N LEU A 144 -0.78 14.93 14.25
CA LEU A 144 -0.80 13.51 14.62
C LEU A 144 0.37 13.20 15.56
N SER A 145 0.10 12.42 16.59
CA SER A 145 1.03 12.14 17.69
C SER A 145 2.05 11.04 17.35
N ALA A 146 1.73 10.16 16.41
CA ALA A 146 2.62 9.13 15.89
C ALA A 146 2.13 8.65 14.52
N VAL A 147 3.02 8.03 13.74
CA VAL A 147 2.72 7.39 12.45
C VAL A 147 3.08 5.92 12.52
N ILE A 148 2.17 5.04 12.11
CA ILE A 148 2.41 3.61 11.95
C ILE A 148 2.35 3.28 10.46
N MET A 149 3.29 2.49 9.96
CA MET A 149 3.31 2.11 8.56
C MET A 149 4.00 0.78 8.33
N GLY A 150 3.74 0.16 7.17
CA GLY A 150 4.47 -1.01 6.71
C GLY A 150 5.94 -0.69 6.43
N SER A 151 6.79 -1.71 6.51
CA SER A 151 8.22 -1.60 6.18
C SER A 151 8.46 -1.42 4.69
N ARG A 152 7.53 -1.95 3.89
CA ARG A 152 7.46 -1.81 2.43
C ARG A 152 6.05 -1.45 2.01
N GLY A 153 5.92 -1.02 0.75
CA GLY A 153 4.62 -0.80 0.14
C GLY A 153 4.45 -1.56 -1.18
N PHE A 154 3.39 -1.21 -1.90
CA PHE A 154 3.00 -1.77 -3.18
C PHE A 154 4.16 -1.71 -4.19
N GLY A 155 4.54 -2.86 -4.76
CA GLY A 155 5.65 -3.00 -5.70
C GLY A 155 7.03 -3.20 -5.08
N GLY A 156 7.15 -3.22 -3.75
CA GLY A 156 8.40 -3.60 -3.08
C GLY A 156 8.68 -5.10 -3.26
N THR A 157 9.65 -5.46 -4.10
CA THR A 157 10.03 -6.87 -4.29
C THR A 157 10.58 -7.46 -3.00
N ARG A 158 9.98 -8.56 -2.53
CA ARG A 158 10.48 -9.45 -1.45
C ARG A 158 11.70 -10.27 -1.90
N GLY A 159 12.71 -9.59 -2.46
CA GLY A 159 13.95 -10.23 -2.87
C GLY A 159 14.69 -10.82 -1.67
N ARG A 160 15.62 -11.74 -1.94
CA ARG A 160 16.41 -12.56 -0.99
C ARG A 160 17.24 -11.77 0.05
N LEU A 161 17.14 -10.44 0.05
CA LEU A 161 17.85 -9.48 0.91
C LEU A 161 16.88 -8.50 1.59
N GLY A 162 15.66 -8.95 1.96
CA GLY A 162 14.51 -8.17 2.46
C GLY A 162 14.69 -7.27 3.70
N LEU A 163 15.93 -6.90 4.03
CA LEU A 163 16.33 -6.18 5.25
C LEU A 163 16.09 -4.67 5.17
N GLY A 164 16.00 -4.07 3.98
CA GLY A 164 15.88 -2.61 3.79
C GLY A 164 14.47 -2.05 4.01
N LEU A 165 14.35 -0.76 4.33
CA LEU A 165 13.07 -0.04 4.36
C LEU A 165 12.64 0.37 2.94
N GLY A 166 11.34 0.46 2.69
CA GLY A 166 10.78 1.07 1.49
C GLY A 166 11.06 2.58 1.45
N SER A 167 11.01 3.19 0.26
CA SER A 167 11.35 4.60 0.06
C SER A 167 10.49 5.55 0.91
N VAL A 168 9.18 5.30 0.98
CA VAL A 168 8.24 6.10 1.79
C VAL A 168 8.53 5.92 3.28
N SER A 169 8.65 4.68 3.75
CA SER A 169 8.93 4.39 5.16
C SER A 169 10.28 4.94 5.62
N TYR A 170 11.32 4.79 4.80
CA TYR A 170 12.63 5.37 5.05
C TYR A 170 12.57 6.90 5.13
N TYR A 171 11.84 7.55 4.24
CA TYR A 171 11.69 9.00 4.26
C TYR A 171 10.97 9.46 5.53
N CYS A 172 9.87 8.82 5.89
CA CYS A 172 9.06 9.19 7.06
C CYS A 172 9.87 9.07 8.36
N VAL A 173 10.63 7.99 8.54
CA VAL A 173 11.50 7.80 9.71
C VAL A 173 12.48 8.97 9.89
N ASN A 174 12.95 9.57 8.80
CA ASN A 174 13.93 10.66 8.84
C ASN A 174 13.30 12.07 8.88
N HIS A 175 12.05 12.25 8.44
CA HIS A 175 11.47 13.57 8.20
C HIS A 175 10.14 13.82 8.91
N CYS A 176 9.47 12.79 9.47
CA CYS A 176 8.25 13.02 10.22
C CYS A 176 8.53 13.79 11.52
N ILE A 177 7.66 14.75 11.81
CA ILE A 177 7.70 15.56 13.04
C ILE A 177 7.37 14.78 14.32
N CYS A 178 6.87 13.53 14.19
CA CYS A 178 6.44 12.69 15.29
C CYS A 178 6.99 11.26 15.16
N PRO A 179 6.95 10.46 16.24
CA PRO A 179 7.48 9.10 16.23
C PRO A 179 6.88 8.23 15.11
N VAL A 180 7.75 7.52 14.39
CA VAL A 180 7.37 6.58 13.33
C VAL A 180 7.59 5.15 13.78
N VAL A 181 6.53 4.35 13.72
CA VAL A 181 6.56 2.91 13.99
C VAL A 181 6.49 2.16 12.67
N VAL A 182 7.56 1.43 12.36
CA VAL A 182 7.64 0.62 11.15
C VAL A 182 7.33 -0.83 11.48
N VAL A 183 6.24 -1.34 10.91
CA VAL A 183 5.78 -2.72 11.09
C VAL A 183 6.33 -3.58 9.95
N ARG A 184 7.05 -4.64 10.31
CA ARG A 184 7.56 -5.64 9.36
C ARG A 184 6.46 -6.65 9.07
N TYR A 185 6.15 -6.88 7.80
CA TYR A 185 5.31 -8.00 7.42
C TYR A 185 6.12 -9.29 7.55
N PRO A 186 5.58 -10.35 8.16
CA PRO A 186 6.29 -11.61 8.31
C PRO A 186 6.62 -12.20 6.94
N ASP A 187 7.85 -12.67 6.77
CA ASP A 187 8.23 -13.45 5.59
C ASP A 187 7.53 -14.83 5.66
N GLU A 188 7.09 -15.35 4.51
CA GLU A 188 6.38 -16.65 4.43
C GLU A 188 7.20 -17.83 4.98
N ASP A 189 8.50 -17.62 5.24
CA ASP A 189 9.43 -18.61 5.75
C ASP A 189 9.44 -18.70 7.30
N GLU A 190 8.94 -17.69 8.03
CA GLU A 190 8.87 -17.71 9.52
C GLU A 190 7.48 -18.09 10.06
N SER A 191 6.43 -17.98 9.26
CA SER A 191 5.10 -18.43 9.66
C SER A 191 4.85 -19.86 9.15
N GLY A 192 5.04 -20.87 10.01
CA GLY A 192 4.72 -22.29 9.76
C GLY A 192 3.25 -22.59 9.38
N ILE A 193 2.44 -21.56 9.14
CA ILE A 193 1.07 -21.60 8.61
C ILE A 193 1.07 -21.74 7.08
N GLY A 194 2.15 -21.33 6.39
CA GLY A 194 2.23 -21.33 4.92
C GLY A 194 2.30 -22.71 4.26
N ARG A 195 2.66 -23.78 5.00
CA ARG A 195 2.67 -25.14 4.45
C ARG A 195 1.27 -25.72 4.29
N ALA A 196 0.31 -25.35 5.16
CA ALA A 196 -1.06 -25.85 5.06
C ALA A 196 -1.80 -25.24 3.86
N GLU A 197 -1.70 -23.92 3.67
CA GLU A 197 -2.43 -23.21 2.61
C GLU A 197 -1.85 -23.46 1.21
N ARG A 198 -0.52 -23.66 1.08
CA ARG A 198 0.09 -24.11 -0.18
C ARG A 198 -0.29 -25.54 -0.54
N VAL A 199 -0.45 -26.44 0.44
CA VAL A 199 -0.91 -27.80 0.16
C VAL A 199 -2.36 -27.78 -0.34
N THR A 200 -3.22 -26.91 0.21
CA THR A 200 -4.61 -26.76 -0.28
C THR A 200 -4.65 -26.13 -1.68
N LYS A 201 -3.89 -25.05 -1.94
CA LYS A 201 -3.85 -24.42 -3.27
C LYS A 201 -3.23 -25.33 -4.31
N LYS A 202 -2.17 -26.09 -3.99
CA LYS A 202 -1.52 -27.02 -4.91
C LYS A 202 -2.37 -28.27 -5.20
N LYS A 203 -3.20 -28.71 -4.25
CA LYS A 203 -4.19 -29.77 -4.50
C LYS A 203 -5.30 -29.35 -5.48
N ILE A 204 -5.70 -28.07 -5.44
CA ILE A 204 -6.77 -27.56 -6.30
C ILE A 204 -6.30 -27.40 -7.75
N VAL A 205 -5.03 -27.03 -8.01
CA VAL A 205 -4.52 -26.92 -9.39
C VAL A 205 -4.15 -28.25 -10.06
N ASP A 206 -3.86 -29.31 -9.31
CA ASP A 206 -3.55 -30.62 -9.91
C ASP A 206 -4.81 -31.41 -10.35
N GLU A 207 -5.99 -31.19 -9.76
CA GLU A 207 -7.21 -31.90 -10.19
C GLU A 207 -7.94 -31.26 -11.39
N ASP A 208 -7.75 -29.96 -11.65
CA ASP A 208 -8.45 -29.26 -12.74
C ASP A 208 -7.72 -29.30 -14.10
N ILE A 209 -6.53 -29.91 -14.19
CA ILE A 209 -5.80 -30.14 -15.45
C ILE A 209 -5.80 -31.64 -15.80
N GLN A 210 -6.99 -32.25 -15.91
CA GLN A 210 -7.13 -33.55 -16.57
C GLN A 210 -8.43 -33.72 -17.36
N LEU A 211 -9.14 -32.64 -17.68
CA LEU A 211 -10.36 -32.68 -18.50
C LEU A 211 -10.24 -31.84 -19.77
N LEU A 212 -9.33 -32.25 -20.66
CA LEU A 212 -9.46 -32.00 -22.10
C LEU A 212 -9.11 -33.30 -22.83
N PHE A 213 -10.14 -34.11 -23.05
CA PHE A 213 -10.07 -35.25 -23.97
C PHE A 213 -9.84 -34.73 -25.40
N PRO A 214 -8.89 -35.29 -26.18
CA PRO A 214 -8.76 -34.96 -27.58
C PRO A 214 -9.90 -35.60 -28.40
N VAL A 215 -10.41 -34.82 -29.34
CA VAL A 215 -11.38 -35.20 -30.39
C VAL A 215 -10.80 -36.37 -31.22
N PRO A 216 -11.54 -37.45 -31.50
CA PRO A 216 -11.09 -38.48 -32.44
C PRO A 216 -11.17 -37.94 -33.88
N GLU A 217 -10.08 -38.05 -34.62
CA GLU A 217 -10.04 -37.83 -36.07
C GLU A 217 -10.79 -38.98 -36.78
N GLU A 218 -11.77 -38.64 -37.62
CA GLU A 218 -12.45 -39.58 -38.51
C GLU A 218 -11.52 -39.95 -39.67
N GLU A 219 -11.21 -41.23 -39.83
CA GLU A 219 -10.55 -41.77 -41.03
C GLU A 219 -11.57 -41.77 -42.19
N VAL A 220 -11.32 -40.92 -43.19
CA VAL A 220 -12.05 -40.90 -44.46
C VAL A 220 -11.49 -42.02 -45.34
N GLU A 221 -12.28 -43.08 -45.48
CA GLU A 221 -12.05 -44.21 -46.39
C GLU A 221 -12.28 -43.72 -47.84
N HIS A 222 -11.19 -43.54 -48.61
CA HIS A 222 -11.27 -43.25 -50.03
C HIS A 222 -11.50 -44.55 -50.81
N GLN A 223 -12.70 -44.70 -51.38
CA GLN A 223 -13.00 -45.68 -52.41
C GLN A 223 -12.56 -45.13 -53.77
N ASP A 224 -11.41 -45.58 -54.26
CA ASP A 224 -11.02 -45.40 -55.66
C ASP A 224 -11.63 -46.52 -56.51
N ALA A 225 -12.36 -46.09 -57.53
CA ALA A 225 -12.91 -46.94 -58.57
C ALA A 225 -11.83 -47.29 -59.61
N GLU A 226 -11.71 -48.57 -59.95
CA GLU A 226 -11.10 -48.99 -61.22
C GLU A 226 -12.13 -49.86 -61.98
N GLU A 227 -12.58 -49.32 -63.11
CA GLU A 227 -13.39 -49.99 -64.12
C GLU A 227 -12.56 -50.97 -64.96
N GLU A 228 -13.17 -52.14 -65.19
CA GLU A 228 -13.12 -53.07 -66.31
C GLU A 228 -11.89 -53.28 -67.24
N GLU A 229 -11.68 -54.58 -67.47
CA GLU A 229 -11.58 -55.28 -68.77
C GLU A 229 -10.24 -55.83 -69.29
N HIS A 230 -10.30 -57.15 -69.57
CA HIS A 230 -9.68 -57.91 -70.67
C HIS A 230 -8.17 -58.18 -70.64
N ASN A 231 -7.78 -59.47 -70.49
CA ASN A 231 -7.41 -60.38 -71.60
C ASN A 231 -6.82 -61.70 -71.06
N GLY A 232 -7.28 -62.85 -71.56
CA GLY A 232 -6.68 -64.17 -71.28
C GLY A 232 -7.65 -65.34 -71.40
#